data_AF-A0A7V4M3L6-F1
#
_entry.id   AF-A0A7V4M3L6-F1
#
_cell.length_a   1.000
_cell.length_b   1.000
_cell.length_c   1.000
_cell.angle_alpha   90.00
_cell.angle_beta   90.00
_cell.angle_gamma   90.00
#
_symmetry.space_group_name_H-M   'P 1'
#
loop_
_entity.id
_entity.type
_entity.pdbx_description
1 polymer ?
#
loop_
_entity_poly.entity_id
_entity_poly.type
_entity_poly.pdbx_seq_one_letter_code
_entity_poly.pdbx_strand_id
1 'polypeptide(L)'
;MRESWSRWRAVVWPALLFAVILVPRMAAGQQSTIATPYHSVGDRFFENIGIGWGLRSKGIALQFGGPTLAAPQFGGFQPGAGANLGFGFGRGGTAGFVNANFSQGSQRSLVTQTPVITVTDGVPGYVAVGTVRPFVVSYVPVVGGFPTIPAVFLPEPPMPVMPPASSGVGADAVRDALRRAGERIDAESGGRGAARGLTPPVVPEPGPEQLPPPADSARPAESLLRRLAAAGESSAGRVAPSVAEAKRLRAAEESALQAEAQIAYERGLAAQEAGNLGAAKVYFRMAARHAGEELRRQIRQRLETLDASTPSGIDGKAVRPSRGFDARAGHPYYGPDSRGARRPRESPGTEGRAARSNARP
;
A
#
# COMPACT_ATOMS: atom_id res chain seq x y z
N MET A 1 73.49 -43.92 -11.25
CA MET A 1 72.90 -42.59 -10.99
C MET A 1 72.41 -41.84 -12.24
N ARG A 2 72.99 -42.01 -13.44
CA ARG A 2 72.50 -41.32 -14.65
C ARG A 2 71.21 -41.92 -15.24
N GLU A 3 70.95 -43.21 -15.06
CA GLU A 3 69.76 -43.87 -15.62
C GLU A 3 68.46 -43.58 -14.84
N SER A 4 68.55 -43.30 -13.53
CA SER A 4 67.37 -42.94 -12.72
C SER A 4 66.82 -41.55 -13.07
N TRP A 5 67.69 -40.63 -13.55
CA TRP A 5 67.28 -39.29 -13.96
C TRP A 5 66.50 -39.31 -15.28
N SER A 6 66.89 -40.17 -16.23
CA SER A 6 66.19 -40.31 -17.52
C SER A 6 64.73 -40.76 -17.33
N ARG A 7 64.50 -41.74 -16.45
CA ARG A 7 63.16 -42.29 -16.17
C ARG A 7 62.21 -41.25 -15.52
N TRP A 8 62.73 -40.36 -14.69
CA TRP A 8 61.92 -39.30 -14.09
C TRP A 8 61.46 -38.24 -15.09
N ARG A 9 62.31 -37.86 -16.06
CA ARG A 9 61.92 -36.89 -17.10
C ARG A 9 60.83 -37.43 -18.02
N ALA A 10 60.83 -38.73 -18.28
CA ALA A 10 59.81 -39.37 -19.11
C ALA A 10 58.40 -39.38 -18.48
N VAL A 11 58.28 -39.23 -17.15
CA VAL A 11 56.98 -39.19 -16.46
C VAL A 11 56.58 -37.76 -16.10
N VAL A 12 57.52 -36.93 -15.66
CA VAL A 12 57.22 -35.56 -15.23
C VAL A 12 56.80 -34.67 -16.40
N TRP A 13 57.43 -34.79 -17.57
CA TRP A 13 57.06 -33.97 -18.73
C TRP A 13 55.64 -34.22 -19.23
N PRO A 14 55.19 -35.47 -19.46
CA PRO A 14 53.81 -35.71 -19.85
C PRO A 14 52.83 -35.37 -18.73
N ALA A 15 53.17 -35.57 -17.45
CA ALA A 15 52.31 -35.15 -16.34
C ALA A 15 52.14 -33.62 -16.26
N LEU A 16 53.22 -32.87 -16.53
CA LEU A 16 53.21 -31.41 -16.53
C LEU A 16 52.50 -30.86 -17.78
N LEU A 17 52.67 -31.50 -18.94
CA LEU A 17 51.88 -31.21 -20.15
C LEU A 17 50.40 -31.53 -19.95
N PHE A 18 50.08 -32.66 -19.31
CA PHE A 18 48.71 -33.05 -18.99
C PHE A 18 48.07 -32.08 -17.98
N ALA A 19 48.81 -31.64 -16.96
CA ALA A 19 48.36 -30.62 -16.02
C ALA A 19 48.14 -29.27 -16.72
N VAL A 20 49.06 -28.81 -17.57
CA VAL A 20 48.92 -27.55 -18.32
C VAL A 20 47.75 -27.61 -19.32
N ILE A 21 47.43 -28.77 -19.88
CA ILE A 21 46.30 -28.93 -20.81
C ILE A 21 44.95 -29.08 -20.07
N LEU A 22 44.91 -29.72 -18.89
CA LEU A 22 43.64 -29.86 -18.14
C LEU A 22 43.28 -28.65 -17.28
N VAL A 23 44.26 -27.89 -16.77
CA VAL A 23 44.00 -26.80 -15.81
C VAL A 23 43.19 -25.62 -16.41
N PRO A 24 43.31 -25.19 -17.68
CA PRO A 24 42.53 -24.05 -18.17
C PRO A 24 41.06 -24.37 -18.53
N ARG A 25 40.60 -25.62 -18.35
CA ARG A 25 39.18 -25.97 -18.60
C ARG A 25 38.27 -25.81 -17.40
N MET A 26 38.81 -25.47 -16.24
CA MET A 26 38.00 -25.11 -15.08
C MET A 26 37.82 -23.59 -15.02
N ALA A 27 36.58 -23.18 -15.27
CA ALA A 27 35.98 -21.93 -14.80
C ALA A 27 36.34 -20.60 -15.52
N ALA A 28 36.21 -20.56 -16.85
CA ALA A 28 35.59 -19.37 -17.44
C ALA A 28 34.09 -19.44 -17.10
N GLY A 29 33.70 -18.93 -15.93
CA GLY A 29 32.30 -18.89 -15.52
C GLY A 29 31.49 -18.17 -16.61
N GLN A 30 30.55 -18.88 -17.24
CA GLN A 30 29.68 -18.29 -18.23
C GLN A 30 28.95 -17.12 -17.58
N GLN A 31 29.12 -15.92 -18.11
CA GLN A 31 28.40 -14.74 -17.65
C GLN A 31 27.14 -14.57 -18.48
N SER A 32 26.02 -14.33 -17.82
CA SER A 32 24.74 -14.03 -18.45
C SER A 32 24.33 -12.62 -18.07
N THR A 33 24.02 -11.80 -19.08
CA THR A 33 23.44 -10.48 -18.89
C THR A 33 21.92 -10.58 -19.07
N ILE A 34 21.18 -10.35 -18.00
CA ILE A 34 19.72 -10.45 -17.96
C ILE A 34 19.16 -9.02 -17.92
N ALA A 35 18.28 -8.68 -18.86
CA ALA A 35 17.56 -7.42 -18.91
C ALA A 35 16.05 -7.68 -18.80
N THR A 36 15.35 -6.95 -17.93
CA THR A 36 13.88 -7.08 -17.79
C THR A 36 13.21 -5.73 -18.09
N PRO A 37 12.72 -5.50 -19.32
CA PRO A 37 12.08 -4.24 -19.67
C PRO A 37 10.71 -4.09 -18.99
N TYR A 38 10.49 -2.95 -18.36
CA TYR A 38 9.22 -2.50 -17.80
C TYR A 38 8.78 -1.24 -18.57
N HIS A 39 7.53 -1.24 -19.00
CA HIS A 39 6.91 -0.07 -19.62
C HIS A 39 5.52 0.12 -19.02
N SER A 40 5.20 1.35 -18.63
CA SER A 40 3.91 1.77 -18.12
C SER A 40 3.43 2.98 -18.91
N VAL A 41 2.31 2.82 -19.60
CA VAL A 41 1.64 3.90 -20.33
C VAL A 41 0.38 4.27 -19.56
N GLY A 42 0.27 5.53 -19.15
CA GLY A 42 -0.91 6.06 -18.49
C GLY A 42 -1.47 7.22 -19.26
N ASP A 43 -2.65 7.02 -19.87
CA ASP A 43 -3.41 8.08 -20.53
C ASP A 43 -4.57 8.50 -19.63
N ARG A 44 -4.77 9.81 -19.52
CA ARG A 44 -5.83 10.42 -18.73
C ARG A 44 -6.48 11.53 -19.53
N PHE A 45 -7.78 11.56 -19.47
CA PHE A 45 -8.59 12.57 -20.11
C PHE A 45 -9.63 13.06 -19.12
N PHE A 46 -9.88 14.36 -19.12
CA PHE A 46 -11.01 14.92 -18.39
C PHE A 46 -11.74 15.96 -19.23
N GLU A 47 -13.05 15.98 -19.03
CA GLU A 47 -13.94 17.05 -19.44
C GLU A 47 -14.76 17.43 -18.21
N ASN A 48 -14.88 18.72 -17.95
CA ASN A 48 -15.75 19.27 -16.93
C ASN A 48 -16.55 20.40 -17.55
N ILE A 49 -17.86 20.30 -17.41
CA ILE A 49 -18.83 21.31 -17.80
C ILE A 49 -19.65 21.60 -16.54
N GLY A 50 -19.34 22.71 -15.87
CA GLY A 50 -20.02 23.16 -14.67
C GLY A 50 -20.89 24.37 -14.98
N ILE A 51 -22.21 24.28 -14.77
CA ILE A 51 -23.11 25.44 -14.87
C ILE A 51 -23.56 25.82 -13.45
N GLY A 52 -23.38 27.08 -13.10
CA GLY A 52 -23.85 27.66 -11.85
C GLY A 52 -24.70 28.90 -12.12
N TRP A 53 -25.69 29.14 -11.29
CA TRP A 53 -26.47 30.36 -11.34
C TRP A 53 -26.92 30.76 -9.94
N GLY A 54 -27.23 32.02 -9.75
CA GLY A 54 -27.74 32.51 -8.49
C GLY A 54 -28.66 33.69 -8.68
N LEU A 55 -29.57 33.85 -7.74
CA LEU A 55 -30.51 34.95 -7.67
C LEU A 55 -30.56 35.45 -6.23
N ARG A 56 -30.36 36.75 -6.05
CA ARG A 56 -30.50 37.46 -4.79
C ARG A 56 -31.57 38.53 -4.96
N SER A 57 -32.56 38.51 -4.10
CA SER A 57 -33.56 39.57 -3.96
C SER A 57 -33.69 39.97 -2.50
N LYS A 58 -34.58 40.91 -2.19
CA LYS A 58 -34.80 41.40 -0.82
C LYS A 58 -35.24 40.25 0.09
N GLY A 59 -34.30 39.73 0.88
CA GLY A 59 -34.53 38.64 1.85
C GLY A 59 -34.47 37.22 1.28
N ILE A 60 -34.19 37.02 -0.01
CA ILE A 60 -34.13 35.69 -0.65
C ILE A 60 -32.81 35.55 -1.41
N ALA A 61 -32.07 34.48 -1.16
CA ALA A 61 -30.87 34.13 -1.91
C ALA A 61 -30.92 32.66 -2.34
N LEU A 62 -30.91 32.43 -3.66
CA LEU A 62 -30.81 31.13 -4.30
C LEU A 62 -29.45 31.05 -4.99
N GLN A 63 -28.77 29.93 -4.83
CA GLN A 63 -27.52 29.63 -5.53
C GLN A 63 -27.51 28.15 -5.88
N PHE A 64 -27.30 27.86 -7.16
CA PHE A 64 -27.24 26.52 -7.70
C PHE A 64 -25.94 26.32 -8.45
N GLY A 65 -25.26 25.20 -8.21
CA GLY A 65 -24.02 24.85 -8.89
C GLY A 65 -22.83 25.77 -8.54
N GLY A 66 -21.73 25.56 -9.28
CA GLY A 66 -20.48 26.27 -9.10
C GLY A 66 -19.32 25.58 -9.84
N PRO A 67 -18.31 26.34 -10.30
CA PRO A 67 -17.24 25.84 -11.17
C PRO A 67 -16.38 24.71 -10.57
N THR A 68 -16.43 24.52 -9.25
CA THR A 68 -15.64 23.49 -8.53
C THR A 68 -16.47 22.37 -7.91
N LEU A 69 -17.81 22.43 -7.96
CA LEU A 69 -18.66 21.43 -7.31
C LEU A 69 -18.75 20.10 -8.07
N ALA A 70 -18.41 20.10 -9.35
CA ALA A 70 -18.42 18.91 -10.23
C ALA A 70 -17.02 18.55 -10.74
N ALA A 71 -15.97 18.80 -9.96
CA ALA A 71 -14.61 18.40 -10.33
C ALA A 71 -14.53 16.87 -10.47
N PRO A 72 -14.23 16.31 -11.66
CA PRO A 72 -14.14 14.88 -11.83
C PRO A 72 -13.00 14.32 -10.97
N GLN A 73 -13.31 13.29 -10.19
CA GLN A 73 -12.35 12.61 -9.29
C GLN A 73 -11.25 11.84 -10.04
N PHE A 74 -11.39 11.69 -11.36
CA PHE A 74 -10.45 11.04 -12.25
C PHE A 74 -9.99 12.01 -13.36
N GLY A 75 -8.82 11.75 -13.93
CA GLY A 75 -8.32 12.50 -15.08
C GLY A 75 -7.36 13.66 -14.75
N GLY A 76 -7.12 13.95 -13.47
CA GLY A 76 -6.18 15.02 -13.07
C GLY A 76 -6.75 16.42 -13.33
N PHE A 77 -8.02 16.63 -12.96
CA PHE A 77 -8.68 17.93 -13.09
C PHE A 77 -7.83 19.06 -12.52
N GLN A 78 -7.50 20.03 -13.37
CA GLN A 78 -6.79 21.24 -12.96
C GLN A 78 -7.78 22.41 -12.93
N PRO A 79 -8.14 22.95 -11.75
CA PRO A 79 -9.17 23.99 -11.61
C PRO A 79 -8.88 25.30 -12.37
N GLY A 80 -7.63 25.51 -12.79
CA GLY A 80 -7.20 26.68 -13.56
C GLY A 80 -7.09 26.46 -15.07
N ALA A 81 -7.35 25.26 -15.59
CA ALA A 81 -7.17 24.94 -17.01
C ALA A 81 -8.44 25.16 -17.86
N GLY A 82 -9.50 25.72 -17.28
CA GLY A 82 -10.80 25.92 -17.94
C GLY A 82 -11.13 27.38 -18.28
N ALA A 83 -12.02 27.55 -19.26
CA ALA A 83 -12.67 28.81 -19.54
C ALA A 83 -13.84 29.02 -18.56
N ASN A 84 -13.89 30.21 -17.94
CA ASN A 84 -15.00 30.65 -17.10
C ASN A 84 -15.77 31.74 -17.83
N LEU A 85 -17.01 31.45 -18.19
CA LEU A 85 -17.95 32.41 -18.74
C LEU A 85 -18.92 32.82 -17.64
N GLY A 86 -19.17 34.12 -17.48
CA GLY A 86 -20.09 34.61 -16.46
C GLY A 86 -20.77 35.88 -16.91
N PHE A 87 -22.08 35.94 -16.70
CA PHE A 87 -22.86 37.17 -16.87
C PHE A 87 -23.69 37.43 -15.62
N GLY A 88 -23.67 38.68 -15.17
CA GLY A 88 -24.48 39.17 -14.07
C GLY A 88 -25.58 40.07 -14.59
N PHE A 89 -26.74 40.03 -13.95
CA PHE A 89 -27.84 40.96 -14.21
C PHE A 89 -28.35 41.51 -12.88
N GLY A 90 -28.78 42.77 -12.85
CA GLY A 90 -29.33 43.35 -11.64
C GLY A 90 -30.09 44.64 -11.88
N ARG A 91 -31.27 44.75 -11.27
CA ARG A 91 -32.09 45.97 -11.25
C ARG A 91 -33.05 45.95 -10.06
N GLY A 92 -33.16 47.08 -9.36
CA GLY A 92 -34.24 47.31 -8.38
C GLY A 92 -34.22 46.40 -7.15
N GLY A 93 -33.06 46.09 -6.59
CA GLY A 93 -32.95 45.23 -5.39
C GLY A 93 -32.99 43.74 -5.66
N THR A 94 -33.03 43.33 -6.93
CA THR A 94 -32.82 41.95 -7.39
C THR A 94 -31.57 41.91 -8.28
N ALA A 95 -30.68 40.96 -8.00
CA ALA A 95 -29.46 40.70 -8.75
C ALA A 95 -29.28 39.19 -8.92
N GLY A 96 -28.85 38.76 -10.09
CA GLY A 96 -28.55 37.37 -10.36
C GLY A 96 -27.29 37.24 -11.20
N PHE A 97 -26.82 36.00 -11.30
CA PHE A 97 -25.69 35.65 -12.14
C PHE A 97 -25.90 34.28 -12.74
N VAL A 98 -25.30 34.06 -13.89
CA VAL A 98 -25.09 32.75 -14.48
C VAL A 98 -23.60 32.64 -14.79
N ASN A 99 -23.02 31.51 -14.43
CA ASN A 99 -21.64 31.16 -14.64
C ASN A 99 -21.58 29.78 -15.31
N ALA A 100 -20.71 29.62 -16.28
CA ALA A 100 -20.41 28.35 -16.90
C ALA A 100 -18.90 28.16 -16.94
N ASN A 101 -18.43 27.02 -16.44
CA ASN A 101 -17.05 26.58 -16.50
C ASN A 101 -16.95 25.43 -17.49
N PHE A 102 -16.02 25.56 -18.43
CA PHE A 102 -15.69 24.52 -19.39
C PHE A 102 -14.20 24.26 -19.29
N SER A 103 -13.82 23.05 -18.93
CA SER A 103 -12.41 22.65 -18.93
C SER A 103 -12.26 21.27 -19.56
N GLN A 104 -11.23 21.13 -20.38
CA GLN A 104 -10.86 19.86 -20.99
C GLN A 104 -9.34 19.72 -20.86
N GLY A 105 -8.88 18.50 -20.61
CA GLY A 105 -7.45 18.22 -20.57
C GLY A 105 -7.15 16.77 -20.89
N SER A 106 -5.97 16.56 -21.46
CA SER A 106 -5.42 15.24 -21.74
C SER A 106 -3.99 15.18 -21.20
N GLN A 107 -3.68 14.16 -20.42
CA GLN A 107 -2.35 13.90 -19.89
C GLN A 107 -1.94 12.48 -20.26
N ARG A 108 -0.82 12.37 -20.98
CA ARG A 108 -0.18 11.10 -21.34
C ARG A 108 1.13 10.95 -20.59
N SER A 109 1.34 9.80 -19.97
CA SER A 109 2.55 9.45 -19.24
C SER A 109 3.10 8.14 -19.80
N LEU A 110 4.41 8.11 -20.04
CA LEU A 110 5.13 6.92 -20.48
C LEU A 110 6.35 6.76 -19.57
N VAL A 111 6.39 5.66 -18.81
CA VAL A 111 7.49 5.31 -17.94
C VAL A 111 8.11 4.03 -18.47
N THR A 112 9.39 4.08 -18.86
CA THR A 112 10.14 2.93 -19.34
C THR A 112 11.36 2.72 -18.44
N GLN A 113 11.52 1.52 -17.91
CA GLN A 113 12.64 1.15 -17.03
C GLN A 113 13.13 -0.25 -17.40
N THR A 114 14.42 -0.41 -17.63
CA THR A 114 15.01 -1.73 -17.96
C THR A 114 16.19 -2.00 -17.03
N PRO A 115 15.98 -2.62 -15.85
CA PRO A 115 17.07 -3.14 -15.05
C PRO A 115 17.86 -4.19 -15.83
N VAL A 116 19.19 -4.11 -15.74
CA VAL A 116 20.15 -5.04 -16.33
C VAL A 116 21.08 -5.55 -15.24
N ILE A 117 21.28 -6.86 -15.17
CA ILE A 117 22.23 -7.50 -14.26
C ILE A 117 23.09 -8.50 -15.01
N THR A 118 24.40 -8.50 -14.76
CA THR A 118 25.32 -9.54 -15.22
C THR A 118 25.60 -10.48 -14.06
N VAL A 119 25.24 -11.75 -14.22
CA VAL A 119 25.46 -12.81 -13.22
C VAL A 119 26.34 -13.92 -13.79
N THR A 120 27.17 -14.50 -12.95
CA THR A 120 27.87 -15.75 -13.27
C THR A 120 26.88 -16.91 -13.21
N ASP A 121 27.03 -17.89 -14.10
CA ASP A 121 26.18 -19.09 -14.09
C ASP A 121 26.20 -19.79 -12.72
N GLY A 122 25.02 -20.19 -12.26
CA GLY A 122 24.80 -20.77 -10.93
C GLY A 122 24.81 -19.79 -9.75
N VAL A 123 25.11 -18.49 -9.94
CA VAL A 123 25.11 -17.49 -8.87
C VAL A 123 23.82 -16.66 -8.91
N PRO A 124 23.00 -16.63 -7.84
CA PRO A 124 21.83 -15.77 -7.78
C PRO A 124 22.25 -14.30 -7.72
N GLY A 125 21.56 -13.45 -8.47
CA GLY A 125 21.73 -11.99 -8.44
C GLY A 125 20.39 -11.29 -8.37
N TYR A 126 20.36 -10.12 -7.73
CA TYR A 126 19.18 -9.27 -7.65
C TYR A 126 19.53 -7.81 -7.93
N VAL A 127 18.60 -7.07 -8.55
CA VAL A 127 18.67 -5.62 -8.72
C VAL A 127 17.39 -5.04 -8.12
N ALA A 128 17.55 -4.12 -7.18
CA ALA A 128 16.44 -3.38 -6.59
C ALA A 128 16.71 -1.88 -6.75
N VAL A 129 15.75 -1.17 -7.34
CA VAL A 129 15.76 0.29 -7.43
C VAL A 129 14.48 0.78 -6.75
N GLY A 130 14.64 1.49 -5.64
CA GLY A 130 13.51 2.01 -4.88
C GLY A 130 13.96 2.88 -3.72
N THR A 131 13.02 3.65 -3.18
CA THR A 131 13.26 4.46 -1.98
C THR A 131 12.70 3.73 -0.77
N VAL A 132 13.54 3.39 0.19
CA VAL A 132 13.09 2.83 1.48
C VAL A 132 12.50 3.97 2.31
N ARG A 133 11.18 3.94 2.54
CA ARG A 133 10.49 4.88 3.42
C ARG A 133 10.19 4.18 4.75
N PRO A 134 10.89 4.50 5.85
CA PRO A 134 10.59 3.91 7.14
C PRO A 134 9.19 4.36 7.58
N PHE A 135 8.40 3.42 8.09
CA PHE A 135 7.13 3.71 8.75
C PHE A 135 7.14 3.07 10.14
N VAL A 136 6.59 3.78 11.13
CA VAL A 136 6.51 3.27 12.50
C VAL A 136 5.33 2.30 12.58
N VAL A 137 5.60 1.00 12.72
CA VAL A 137 4.55 -0.03 12.82
C VAL A 137 4.07 -0.20 14.26
N SER A 138 4.93 0.02 15.23
CA SER A 138 4.57 -0.03 16.64
C SER A 138 5.47 0.86 17.49
N TYR A 139 4.91 1.38 18.58
CA TYR A 139 5.67 1.86 19.71
C TYR A 139 5.72 0.72 20.73
N VAL A 140 6.90 0.17 20.98
CA VAL A 140 7.10 -0.72 22.14
C VAL A 140 7.59 0.16 23.28
N PRO A 141 6.74 0.50 24.27
CA PRO A 141 7.20 1.23 25.43
C PRO A 141 8.16 0.34 26.22
N VAL A 142 9.44 0.73 26.28
CA VAL A 142 10.42 0.08 27.15
C VAL A 142 10.18 0.58 28.57
N VAL A 143 9.37 -0.15 29.34
CA VAL A 143 9.24 0.06 30.78
C VAL A 143 10.31 -0.75 31.50
N GLY A 144 11.55 -0.24 31.49
CA GLY A 144 12.66 -0.74 32.32
C GLY A 144 13.34 -2.03 31.81
N GLY A 145 14.66 -1.94 31.57
CA GLY A 145 15.53 -3.07 31.25
C GLY A 145 15.77 -3.28 29.76
N PHE A 146 16.98 -2.98 29.30
CA PHE A 146 17.45 -3.37 27.97
C PHE A 146 17.52 -4.90 27.88
N PRO A 147 16.76 -5.58 27.01
CA PRO A 147 17.11 -6.95 26.66
C PRO A 147 18.40 -6.90 25.85
N THR A 148 19.47 -7.50 26.39
CA THR A 148 20.65 -7.85 25.59
C THR A 148 20.19 -8.85 24.55
N ILE A 149 20.05 -8.43 23.30
CA ILE A 149 19.76 -9.35 22.19
C ILE A 149 20.98 -10.28 22.09
N PRO A 150 20.86 -11.60 22.32
CA PRO A 150 21.96 -12.49 22.02
C PRO A 150 22.20 -12.42 20.52
N ALA A 151 23.39 -11.96 20.12
CA ALA A 151 23.84 -12.04 18.74
C ALA A 151 23.78 -13.50 18.31
N VAL A 152 22.74 -13.88 17.58
CA VAL A 152 22.67 -15.15 16.88
C VAL A 152 23.71 -15.05 15.77
N PHE A 153 24.87 -15.66 16.03
CA PHE A 153 25.97 -15.83 15.09
C PHE A 153 25.48 -16.73 13.95
N LEU A 154 24.96 -16.12 12.88
CA LEU A 154 24.92 -16.75 11.57
C LEU A 154 26.28 -16.48 10.88
N PRO A 155 26.92 -17.47 10.25
CA PRO A 155 28.11 -17.23 9.45
C PRO A 155 27.74 -16.43 8.20
N GLU A 156 27.88 -15.11 8.26
CA GLU A 156 27.74 -14.23 7.10
C GLU A 156 29.01 -14.23 6.23
N PRO A 157 28.88 -14.16 4.89
CA PRO A 157 30.01 -13.84 4.00
C PRO A 157 30.51 -12.40 4.27
N PRO A 158 31.81 -12.12 4.06
CA PRO A 158 32.44 -10.86 4.43
C PRO A 158 31.87 -9.69 3.61
N MET A 159 30.89 -8.99 4.19
CA MET A 159 30.46 -7.69 3.72
C MET A 159 31.47 -6.62 4.20
N PRO A 160 31.72 -5.55 3.41
CA PRO A 160 32.56 -4.45 3.83
C PRO A 160 31.97 -3.80 5.08
N VAL A 161 32.71 -3.89 6.18
CA VAL A 161 32.35 -3.37 7.49
C VAL A 161 32.32 -1.84 7.42
N MET A 162 31.12 -1.27 7.32
CA MET A 162 30.92 0.16 7.50
C MET A 162 31.04 0.45 9.01
N PRO A 163 31.83 1.44 9.44
CA PRO A 163 31.96 1.75 10.86
C PRO A 163 30.60 2.12 11.46
N PRO A 164 30.26 1.64 12.67
CA PRO A 164 29.00 2.01 13.31
C PRO A 164 29.00 3.53 13.53
N ALA A 165 28.08 4.23 12.86
CA ALA A 165 27.79 5.61 13.18
C ALA A 165 27.40 5.70 14.66
N SER A 166 28.13 6.51 15.41
CA SER A 166 27.94 6.77 16.84
C SER A 166 26.46 6.96 17.20
N SER A 167 25.95 6.12 18.10
CA SER A 167 24.57 6.03 18.56
C SER A 167 24.11 7.18 19.48
N GLY A 168 24.66 8.38 19.32
CA GLY A 168 24.32 9.55 20.15
C GLY A 168 23.17 10.42 19.60
N VAL A 169 22.90 10.37 18.30
CA VAL A 169 22.06 11.40 17.65
C VAL A 169 20.55 11.09 17.76
N GLY A 170 20.18 9.82 17.94
CA GLY A 170 18.77 9.40 17.93
C GLY A 170 17.99 9.72 19.21
N ALA A 171 18.61 9.54 20.38
CA ALA A 171 17.90 9.69 21.66
C ALA A 171 17.51 11.16 21.93
N ASP A 172 18.41 12.10 21.63
CA ASP A 172 18.16 13.52 21.86
C ASP A 172 17.21 14.11 20.80
N ALA A 173 17.30 13.66 19.55
CA ALA A 173 16.34 14.04 18.51
C ALA A 173 14.90 13.59 18.84
N VAL A 174 14.74 12.41 19.45
CA VAL A 174 13.44 11.89 19.89
C VAL A 174 12.92 12.66 21.11
N ARG A 175 13.77 12.97 22.09
CA ARG A 175 13.39 13.83 23.22
C ARG A 175 12.96 15.22 22.78
N ASP A 176 13.66 15.79 21.81
CA ASP A 176 13.32 17.10 21.23
C ASP A 176 12.04 17.07 20.38
N ALA A 177 11.76 15.97 19.70
CA ALA A 177 10.50 15.79 18.97
C ALA A 177 9.31 15.66 19.92
N LEU A 178 9.45 14.88 21.01
CA LEU A 178 8.42 14.71 22.05
C LEU A 178 8.12 16.02 22.79
N ARG A 179 9.16 16.78 23.14
CA ARG A 179 9.01 18.11 23.77
C ARG A 179 8.21 19.07 22.89
N ARG A 180 8.56 19.16 21.59
CA ARG A 180 7.84 19.99 20.60
C ARG A 180 6.41 19.52 20.37
N ALA A 181 6.14 18.22 20.44
CA ALA A 181 4.78 17.68 20.32
C ALA A 181 3.92 18.05 21.53
N GLY A 182 4.47 17.98 22.74
CA GLY A 182 3.79 18.43 23.97
C GLY A 182 3.45 19.92 23.93
N GLU A 183 4.41 20.76 23.53
CA GLU A 183 4.20 22.21 23.40
C GLU A 183 3.12 22.59 22.37
N ARG A 184 2.97 21.80 21.28
CA ARG A 184 1.88 21.99 20.31
C ARG A 184 0.52 21.61 20.87
N ILE A 185 0.44 20.52 21.62
CA ILE A 185 -0.81 20.07 22.23
C ILE A 185 -1.27 21.11 23.26
N ASP A 186 -0.37 21.65 24.07
CA ASP A 186 -0.71 22.69 25.06
C ASP A 186 -1.12 24.02 24.39
N ALA A 187 -0.50 24.37 23.26
CA ALA A 187 -0.87 25.54 22.46
C ALA A 187 -2.24 25.39 21.75
N GLU A 188 -2.61 24.18 21.32
CA GLU A 188 -3.90 23.89 20.69
C GLU A 188 -5.03 23.68 21.71
N SER A 189 -4.71 23.26 22.93
CA SER A 189 -5.67 23.03 24.03
C SER A 189 -6.22 24.32 24.64
N GLY A 190 -5.51 25.45 24.53
CA GLY A 190 -5.95 26.74 25.06
C GLY A 190 -7.09 27.42 24.28
N GLY A 191 -7.54 26.86 23.15
CA GLY A 191 -8.41 27.57 22.20
C GLY A 191 -9.69 26.86 21.75
N ARG A 192 -9.97 25.60 22.13
CA ARG A 192 -11.16 24.88 21.64
C ARG A 192 -11.85 24.06 22.73
N GLY A 193 -12.68 24.74 23.50
CA GLY A 193 -13.87 24.11 24.03
C GLY A 193 -14.79 23.68 22.88
N ALA A 194 -15.30 22.44 22.98
CA ALA A 194 -16.39 21.87 22.18
C ALA A 194 -16.09 21.49 20.71
N ALA A 195 -15.58 20.26 20.51
CA ALA A 195 -16.03 19.40 19.41
C ALA A 195 -15.80 17.94 19.78
N ARG A 196 -16.91 17.27 20.11
CA ARG A 196 -16.98 15.87 20.53
C ARG A 196 -17.16 14.99 19.30
N GLY A 197 -16.30 13.99 19.14
CA GLY A 197 -16.61 12.72 18.48
C GLY A 197 -16.57 12.68 16.96
N LEU A 198 -15.43 12.28 16.39
CA LEU A 198 -15.39 11.57 15.11
C LEU A 198 -14.31 10.47 15.20
N THR A 199 -14.79 9.22 15.32
CA THR A 199 -13.98 8.00 15.18
C THR A 199 -13.53 7.83 13.72
N PRO A 200 -12.24 7.51 13.47
CA PRO A 200 -11.76 7.24 12.11
C PRO A 200 -12.28 5.90 11.56
N PRO A 201 -12.41 5.75 10.23
CA PRO A 201 -12.90 4.52 9.61
C PRO A 201 -11.88 3.38 9.72
N VAL A 202 -12.38 2.20 10.09
CA VAL A 202 -11.65 0.93 10.14
C VAL A 202 -11.41 0.43 8.70
N VAL A 203 -10.15 0.24 8.33
CA VAL A 203 -9.72 -0.41 7.09
C VAL A 203 -9.68 -1.92 7.34
N PRO A 204 -10.38 -2.77 6.55
CA PRO A 204 -10.32 -4.22 6.72
C PRO A 204 -9.00 -4.79 6.18
N GLU A 205 -8.36 -5.65 6.97
CA GLU A 205 -7.15 -6.40 6.58
C GLU A 205 -7.44 -7.43 5.48
N PRO A 206 -6.53 -7.60 4.49
CA PRO A 206 -6.60 -8.70 3.55
C PRO A 206 -6.15 -10.01 4.23
N GLY A 207 -7.01 -11.03 4.17
CA GLY A 207 -6.73 -12.39 4.65
C GLY A 207 -5.68 -13.12 3.79
N PRO A 208 -5.17 -14.27 4.27
CA PRO A 208 -4.05 -14.98 3.65
C PRO A 208 -4.47 -15.60 2.32
N GLU A 209 -3.94 -15.03 1.23
CA GLU A 209 -4.11 -15.55 -0.12
C GLU A 209 -3.27 -16.83 -0.28
N GLN A 210 -3.96 -17.91 -0.61
CA GLN A 210 -3.44 -19.25 -0.75
C GLN A 210 -2.61 -19.35 -2.04
N LEU A 211 -1.29 -19.54 -1.89
CA LEU A 211 -0.38 -19.78 -3.00
C LEU A 211 -0.80 -21.04 -3.79
N PRO A 212 -0.91 -20.97 -5.12
CA PRO A 212 -1.16 -22.15 -5.94
C PRO A 212 0.06 -23.09 -5.93
N PRO A 213 -0.16 -24.42 -6.04
CA PRO A 213 0.90 -25.42 -5.99
C PRO A 213 1.89 -25.31 -7.18
N PRO A 214 3.14 -25.77 -7.00
CA PRO A 214 4.16 -25.70 -8.04
C PRO A 214 3.81 -26.60 -9.22
N ALA A 215 3.70 -26.01 -10.41
CA ALA A 215 3.56 -26.75 -11.66
C ALA A 215 4.91 -27.31 -12.11
N ASP A 216 4.91 -28.59 -12.47
CA ASP A 216 6.05 -29.38 -12.92
C ASP A 216 6.90 -28.68 -14.00
N SER A 217 8.17 -28.52 -13.66
CA SER A 217 9.23 -27.99 -14.51
C SER A 217 9.81 -29.09 -15.39
N ALA A 218 9.15 -29.39 -16.51
CA ALA A 218 9.74 -30.18 -17.58
C ALA A 218 9.45 -29.55 -18.96
N ARG A 219 10.42 -28.74 -19.44
CA ARG A 219 10.71 -28.22 -20.81
C ARG A 219 10.88 -26.68 -20.85
N PRO A 220 12.12 -26.14 -20.80
CA PRO A 220 12.36 -24.70 -20.64
C PRO A 220 12.37 -23.88 -21.94
N ALA A 221 12.65 -24.48 -23.10
CA ALA A 221 12.93 -23.70 -24.31
C ALA A 221 11.68 -23.22 -25.07
N GLU A 222 10.61 -24.02 -25.10
CA GLU A 222 9.36 -23.62 -25.79
C GLU A 222 8.54 -22.61 -24.98
N SER A 223 8.66 -22.61 -23.64
CA SER A 223 7.83 -21.75 -22.78
C SER A 223 8.24 -20.28 -22.82
N LEU A 224 9.52 -19.97 -23.08
CA LEU A 224 10.05 -18.61 -23.08
C LEU A 224 9.73 -17.88 -24.38
N LEU A 225 9.84 -18.55 -25.53
CA LEU A 225 9.37 -18.02 -26.81
C LEU A 225 7.84 -17.81 -26.83
N ARG A 226 7.09 -18.72 -26.20
CA ARG A 226 5.63 -18.57 -26.04
C ARG A 226 5.25 -17.41 -25.12
N ARG A 227 6.03 -17.17 -24.05
CA ARG A 227 5.83 -16.03 -23.13
C ARG A 227 6.23 -14.69 -23.75
N LEU A 228 7.29 -14.65 -24.56
CA LEU A 228 7.67 -13.45 -25.34
C LEU A 228 6.64 -13.11 -26.43
N ALA A 229 6.09 -14.12 -27.12
CA ALA A 229 5.00 -13.91 -28.07
C ALA A 229 3.72 -13.41 -27.38
N ALA A 230 3.38 -13.95 -26.20
CA ALA A 230 2.20 -13.52 -25.42
C ALA A 230 2.35 -12.12 -24.78
N ALA A 231 3.58 -11.65 -24.53
CA ALA A 231 3.85 -10.34 -23.95
C ALA A 231 3.88 -9.19 -24.99
N GLY A 232 3.95 -9.51 -26.29
CA GLY A 232 4.01 -8.52 -27.38
C GLY A 232 2.64 -7.99 -27.83
N GLU A 233 1.54 -8.63 -27.43
CA GLU A 233 0.19 -8.20 -27.81
C GLU A 233 -0.38 -7.25 -26.78
N SER A 234 -0.20 -5.95 -27.02
CA SER A 234 -0.98 -4.90 -26.35
C SER A 234 -2.46 -5.25 -26.39
N SER A 235 -3.16 -5.12 -25.26
CA SER A 235 -4.62 -5.31 -25.18
C SER A 235 -5.39 -4.42 -26.17
N ALA A 236 -4.78 -3.31 -26.60
CA ALA A 236 -5.27 -2.40 -27.62
C ALA A 236 -5.26 -2.97 -29.06
N GLY A 237 -4.54 -4.07 -29.33
CA GLY A 237 -4.51 -4.76 -30.62
C GLY A 237 -5.37 -6.02 -30.70
N ARG A 238 -6.01 -6.43 -29.59
CA ARG A 238 -6.89 -7.60 -29.58
C ARG A 238 -8.20 -7.24 -30.28
N VAL A 239 -8.55 -8.00 -31.33
CA VAL A 239 -9.86 -7.91 -31.99
C VAL A 239 -10.93 -8.05 -30.91
N ALA A 240 -11.86 -7.10 -30.85
CA ALA A 240 -12.94 -7.15 -29.86
C ALA A 240 -13.62 -8.53 -29.91
N PRO A 241 -13.78 -9.21 -28.76
CA PRO A 241 -14.35 -10.56 -28.74
C PRO A 241 -15.71 -10.52 -29.41
N SER A 242 -15.99 -11.52 -30.24
CA SER A 242 -17.28 -11.60 -30.93
C SER A 242 -18.42 -11.59 -29.90
N VAL A 243 -19.60 -11.07 -30.26
CA VAL A 243 -20.76 -11.04 -29.34
C VAL A 243 -21.10 -12.43 -28.81
N ALA A 244 -20.90 -13.48 -29.62
CA ALA A 244 -21.09 -14.87 -29.23
C ALA A 244 -20.07 -15.33 -28.16
N GLU A 245 -18.81 -14.92 -28.29
CA GLU A 245 -17.75 -15.21 -27.34
C GLU A 245 -17.94 -14.43 -26.02
N ALA A 246 -18.30 -13.15 -26.11
CA ALA A 246 -18.62 -12.34 -24.93
C ALA A 246 -19.80 -12.93 -24.13
N LYS A 247 -20.82 -13.48 -24.81
CA LYS A 247 -21.92 -14.21 -24.15
C LYS A 247 -21.45 -15.48 -23.45
N ARG A 248 -20.55 -16.26 -24.07
CA ARG A 248 -19.98 -17.47 -23.45
C ARG A 248 -19.16 -17.14 -22.21
N LEU A 249 -18.35 -16.07 -22.27
CA LEU A 249 -17.57 -15.61 -21.12
C LEU A 249 -18.47 -15.18 -19.97
N ARG A 250 -19.51 -14.38 -20.23
CA ARG A 250 -20.48 -13.99 -19.18
C ARG A 250 -21.21 -15.19 -18.60
N ALA A 251 -21.63 -16.15 -19.42
CA ALA A 251 -22.27 -17.37 -18.92
C ALA A 251 -21.33 -18.21 -18.03
N ALA A 252 -20.03 -18.23 -18.33
CA ALA A 252 -19.02 -18.89 -17.51
C ALA A 252 -18.74 -18.13 -16.19
N GLU A 253 -18.71 -16.79 -16.23
CA GLU A 253 -18.59 -15.97 -15.02
C GLU A 253 -19.82 -16.12 -14.11
N GLU A 254 -21.03 -16.11 -14.68
CA GLU A 254 -22.27 -16.30 -13.94
C GLU A 254 -22.33 -17.69 -13.27
N SER A 255 -21.87 -18.75 -13.94
CA SER A 255 -21.84 -20.09 -13.34
C SER A 255 -20.80 -20.21 -12.22
N ALA A 256 -19.64 -19.55 -12.35
CA ALA A 256 -18.63 -19.50 -11.29
C ALA A 256 -19.15 -18.77 -10.04
N LEU A 257 -19.81 -17.62 -10.22
CA LEU A 257 -20.44 -16.88 -9.12
C LEU A 257 -21.53 -17.69 -8.42
N GLN A 258 -22.30 -18.48 -9.18
CA GLN A 258 -23.30 -19.38 -8.61
C GLN A 258 -22.67 -20.48 -7.76
N ALA A 259 -21.53 -21.05 -8.19
CA ALA A 259 -20.81 -22.04 -7.40
C ALA A 259 -20.26 -21.45 -6.08
N GLU A 260 -19.70 -20.23 -6.13
CA GLU A 260 -19.26 -19.53 -4.91
C GLU A 260 -20.42 -19.24 -3.95
N ALA A 261 -21.58 -18.84 -4.48
CA ALA A 261 -22.77 -18.62 -3.68
C ALA A 261 -23.24 -19.89 -2.95
N GLN A 262 -23.14 -21.06 -3.61
CA GLN A 262 -23.47 -22.36 -3.01
C GLN A 262 -22.50 -22.71 -1.88
N ILE A 263 -21.18 -22.55 -2.09
CA ILE A 263 -20.18 -22.80 -1.04
C ILE A 263 -20.42 -21.90 0.18
N ALA A 264 -20.72 -20.61 -0.05
CA ALA A 264 -21.05 -19.68 1.03
C ALA A 264 -22.34 -20.08 1.76
N TYR A 265 -23.35 -20.58 1.03
CA TYR A 265 -24.58 -21.10 1.61
C TYR A 265 -24.33 -22.32 2.51
N GLU A 266 -23.56 -23.31 2.04
CA GLU A 266 -23.19 -24.50 2.81
C GLU A 266 -22.40 -24.15 4.08
N ARG A 267 -21.46 -23.20 4.00
CA ARG A 267 -20.75 -22.68 5.18
C ARG A 267 -21.71 -22.01 6.17
N GLY A 268 -22.73 -21.33 5.67
CA GLY A 268 -23.81 -20.77 6.49
C GLY A 268 -24.61 -21.85 7.22
N LEU A 269 -24.92 -22.96 6.56
CA LEU A 269 -25.58 -24.13 7.16
C LEU A 269 -24.72 -24.75 8.28
N ALA A 270 -23.44 -25.02 7.99
CA ALA A 270 -22.53 -25.58 8.97
C ALA A 270 -22.36 -24.67 10.21
N ALA A 271 -22.28 -23.35 10.01
CA ALA A 271 -22.22 -22.38 11.10
C ALA A 271 -23.52 -22.35 11.93
N GLN A 272 -24.68 -22.53 11.29
CA GLN A 272 -25.97 -22.63 11.95
C GLN A 272 -26.06 -23.90 12.80
N GLU A 273 -25.63 -25.05 12.28
CA GLU A 273 -25.57 -26.33 13.01
C GLU A 273 -24.62 -26.27 14.21
N ALA A 274 -23.50 -25.54 14.07
CA ALA A 274 -22.57 -25.28 15.16
C ALA A 274 -23.10 -24.29 16.23
N GLY A 275 -24.31 -23.74 16.07
CA GLY A 275 -24.91 -22.77 16.98
C GLY A 275 -24.34 -21.35 16.88
N ASN A 276 -23.46 -21.07 15.91
CA ASN A 276 -22.91 -19.74 15.69
C ASN A 276 -23.80 -18.92 14.74
N LEU A 277 -24.92 -18.44 15.29
CA LEU A 277 -25.94 -17.71 14.52
C LEU A 277 -25.41 -16.42 13.90
N GLY A 278 -24.44 -15.76 14.55
CA GLY A 278 -23.79 -14.55 14.01
C GLY A 278 -23.01 -14.84 12.73
N ALA A 279 -22.15 -15.87 12.75
CA ALA A 279 -21.39 -16.28 11.57
C ALA A 279 -22.30 -16.80 10.45
N ALA A 280 -23.35 -17.56 10.79
CA ALA A 280 -24.34 -18.04 9.83
C ALA A 280 -25.00 -16.88 9.05
N LYS A 281 -25.41 -15.81 9.74
CA LYS A 281 -25.98 -14.61 9.10
C LYS A 281 -25.01 -13.94 8.13
N VAL A 282 -23.72 -13.88 8.46
CA VAL A 282 -22.69 -13.30 7.57
C VAL A 282 -22.56 -14.14 6.30
N TYR A 283 -22.44 -15.47 6.42
CA TYR A 283 -22.32 -16.35 5.27
C TYR A 283 -23.56 -16.32 4.37
N PHE A 284 -24.76 -16.32 4.95
CA PHE A 284 -25.99 -16.17 4.19
C PHE A 284 -26.07 -14.83 3.45
N ARG A 285 -25.63 -13.71 4.06
CA ARG A 285 -25.57 -12.41 3.37
C ARG A 285 -24.54 -12.41 2.23
N MET A 286 -23.41 -13.07 2.38
CA MET A 286 -22.42 -13.25 1.31
C MET A 286 -23.02 -14.05 0.15
N ALA A 287 -23.65 -15.19 0.45
CA ALA A 287 -24.31 -16.02 -0.55
C ALA A 287 -25.42 -15.25 -1.30
N ALA A 288 -26.22 -14.43 -0.61
CA ALA A 288 -27.32 -13.66 -1.20
C ALA A 288 -26.87 -12.70 -2.32
N ARG A 289 -25.64 -12.17 -2.26
CA ARG A 289 -25.09 -11.22 -3.23
C ARG A 289 -24.85 -11.85 -4.60
N HIS A 290 -24.49 -13.12 -4.62
CA HIS A 290 -24.09 -13.85 -5.84
C HIS A 290 -25.08 -14.95 -6.23
N ALA A 291 -26.02 -15.30 -5.36
CA ALA A 291 -27.05 -16.30 -5.61
C ALA A 291 -28.04 -15.88 -6.71
N GLY A 292 -28.44 -16.86 -7.53
CA GLY A 292 -29.60 -16.75 -8.43
C GLY A 292 -30.92 -16.62 -7.67
N GLU A 293 -32.02 -16.33 -8.38
CA GLU A 293 -33.30 -15.94 -7.77
C GLU A 293 -33.85 -16.97 -6.78
N GLU A 294 -33.79 -18.26 -7.13
CA GLU A 294 -34.30 -19.35 -6.30
C GLU A 294 -33.51 -19.49 -4.98
N LEU A 295 -32.19 -19.61 -5.08
CA LEU A 295 -31.32 -19.70 -3.90
C LEU A 295 -31.41 -18.43 -3.03
N ARG A 296 -31.58 -17.25 -3.65
CA ARG A 296 -31.77 -15.98 -2.93
C ARG A 296 -33.07 -15.96 -2.12
N ARG A 297 -34.17 -16.56 -2.63
CA ARG A 297 -35.42 -16.70 -1.85
C ARG A 297 -35.21 -17.57 -0.62
N GLN A 298 -34.54 -18.71 -0.78
CA GLN A 298 -34.24 -19.63 0.33
C GLN A 298 -33.35 -18.97 1.39
N ILE A 299 -32.32 -18.25 0.96
CA ILE A 299 -31.43 -17.49 1.86
C ILE A 299 -32.21 -16.44 2.65
N ARG A 300 -33.13 -15.71 2.00
CA ARG A 300 -33.93 -14.68 2.66
C ARG A 300 -34.84 -15.28 3.75
N GLN A 301 -35.54 -16.37 3.43
CA GLN A 301 -36.36 -17.08 4.41
C GLN A 301 -35.53 -17.56 5.62
N ARG A 302 -34.31 -18.04 5.39
CA ARG A 302 -33.40 -18.43 6.49
C ARG A 302 -32.91 -17.25 7.32
N LEU A 303 -32.61 -16.11 6.70
CA LEU A 303 -32.24 -14.92 7.44
C LEU A 303 -33.38 -14.44 8.33
N GLU A 304 -34.62 -14.48 7.85
CA GLU A 304 -35.82 -14.14 8.62
C GLU A 304 -36.00 -15.06 9.83
N THR A 305 -35.82 -16.39 9.68
CA THR A 305 -35.91 -17.32 10.81
C THR A 305 -34.77 -17.13 11.82
N LEU A 306 -33.57 -16.79 11.36
CA LEU A 306 -32.44 -16.47 12.24
C LEU A 306 -32.60 -15.13 12.97
N ASP A 307 -33.27 -14.17 12.35
CA ASP A 307 -33.59 -12.89 13.00
C ASP A 307 -34.69 -13.07 14.04
N ALA A 308 -35.71 -13.90 13.76
CA ALA A 308 -36.75 -14.24 14.75
C ALA A 308 -36.21 -15.06 15.93
N SER A 309 -35.21 -15.93 15.71
CA SER A 309 -34.61 -16.77 16.76
C SER A 309 -33.54 -16.05 17.58
N THR A 310 -33.10 -14.85 17.17
CA THR A 310 -32.20 -14.02 17.97
C THR A 310 -33.07 -13.17 18.91
N PRO A 311 -33.24 -13.54 20.19
CA PRO A 311 -34.03 -12.72 21.11
C PRO A 311 -33.43 -11.32 21.17
N SER A 312 -34.22 -10.31 20.83
CA SER A 312 -33.84 -8.89 20.76
C SER A 312 -33.51 -8.27 22.13
N GLY A 313 -33.20 -9.09 23.14
CA GLY A 313 -33.08 -8.72 24.55
C GLY A 313 -31.67 -8.74 25.11
N ILE A 314 -30.64 -9.01 24.30
CA ILE A 314 -29.25 -8.85 24.73
C ILE A 314 -28.71 -7.58 24.07
N ASP A 315 -29.08 -6.44 24.67
CA ASP A 315 -28.30 -5.22 24.60
C ASP A 315 -26.82 -5.59 24.79
N GLY A 316 -25.99 -5.17 23.84
CA GLY A 316 -24.59 -5.54 23.69
C GLY A 316 -23.69 -5.09 24.84
N LYS A 317 -23.86 -5.65 26.04
CA LYS A 317 -22.75 -5.79 26.98
C LYS A 317 -21.93 -6.99 26.52
N ALA A 318 -20.91 -6.69 25.74
CA ALA A 318 -19.85 -7.62 25.38
C ALA A 318 -19.43 -8.41 26.62
N VAL A 319 -19.78 -9.70 26.66
CA VAL A 319 -19.18 -10.67 27.56
C VAL A 319 -17.73 -10.79 27.10
N ARG A 320 -16.85 -9.97 27.70
CA ARG A 320 -15.41 -10.19 27.66
C ARG A 320 -15.19 -11.62 28.19
N PRO A 321 -14.53 -12.51 27.45
CA PRO A 321 -14.08 -13.77 28.04
C PRO A 321 -13.16 -13.41 29.21
N SER A 322 -13.56 -13.84 30.41
CA SER A 322 -12.80 -13.75 31.64
C SER A 322 -11.54 -14.61 31.50
N ARG A 323 -10.47 -14.03 30.95
CA ARG A 323 -9.11 -14.53 31.23
C ARG A 323 -8.83 -14.23 32.70
N GLY A 324 -9.01 -15.25 33.54
CA GLY A 324 -8.42 -15.29 34.87
C GLY A 324 -6.91 -15.16 34.71
N PHE A 325 -6.38 -14.04 35.19
CA PHE A 325 -4.96 -13.90 35.45
C PHE A 325 -4.84 -13.55 36.93
N ASP A 326 -4.34 -14.52 37.67
CA ASP A 326 -4.15 -14.48 39.11
C ASP A 326 -3.28 -13.29 39.52
N ALA A 327 -3.81 -12.49 40.44
CA ALA A 327 -3.07 -11.48 41.16
C ALA A 327 -2.28 -12.15 42.29
N ARG A 328 -0.94 -12.04 42.27
CA ARG A 328 -0.10 -12.20 43.45
C ARG A 328 1.10 -11.24 43.43
N ALA A 329 1.31 -10.62 44.59
CA ALA A 329 2.40 -9.73 45.00
C ALA A 329 2.42 -8.36 44.29
N GLY A 330 2.20 -7.21 44.93
CA GLY A 330 2.51 -6.83 46.30
C GLY A 330 3.90 -6.20 46.33
N HIS A 331 3.99 -4.87 46.22
CA HIS A 331 5.03 -4.09 46.90
C HIS A 331 4.66 -2.59 46.94
N PRO A 332 4.86 -1.91 48.09
CA PRO A 332 4.62 -0.47 48.26
C PRO A 332 5.90 0.36 48.07
N TYR A 333 5.75 1.70 48.11
CA TYR A 333 6.78 2.77 48.15
C TYR A 333 7.44 3.14 46.80
N TYR A 334 7.90 4.37 46.52
CA TYR A 334 8.17 5.60 47.30
C TYR A 334 8.06 6.77 46.29
N GLY A 335 7.39 7.87 46.63
CA GLY A 335 7.49 9.12 45.86
C GLY A 335 8.78 9.87 46.18
N PRO A 336 9.23 10.82 45.33
CA PRO A 336 9.53 12.10 45.93
C PRO A 336 9.04 13.30 45.11
N ASP A 337 8.54 14.26 45.89
CA ASP A 337 8.57 15.69 45.64
C ASP A 337 9.89 16.14 45.01
N SER A 338 9.82 17.00 43.99
CA SER A 338 10.85 18.02 43.79
C SER A 338 10.25 19.25 43.10
N ARG A 339 10.09 20.27 43.94
CA ARG A 339 9.80 21.66 43.62
C ARG A 339 10.90 22.26 42.74
N GLY A 340 10.49 23.16 41.85
CA GLY A 340 11.17 24.44 41.66
C GLY A 340 12.32 24.50 40.66
N ALA A 341 12.04 25.11 39.50
CA ALA A 341 12.98 26.01 38.85
C ALA A 341 12.23 26.95 37.88
N ARG A 342 11.93 28.17 38.34
CA ARG A 342 11.66 29.34 37.49
C ARG A 342 12.99 29.82 36.92
N ARG A 343 13.08 30.09 35.61
CA ARG A 343 14.10 30.94 34.94
C ARG A 343 13.63 31.30 33.51
N PRO A 344 14.16 32.36 32.86
CA PRO A 344 13.40 33.57 32.61
C PRO A 344 13.02 33.78 31.14
N ARG A 345 12.12 34.76 30.97
CA ARG A 345 11.58 35.30 29.74
C ARG A 345 12.65 36.18 29.06
N GLU A 346 13.13 35.78 27.88
CA GLU A 346 13.87 36.67 26.98
C GLU A 346 12.97 37.06 25.80
N SER A 347 12.92 38.37 25.56
CA SER A 347 12.16 39.07 24.53
C SER A 347 13.09 39.48 23.36
N PRO A 348 12.55 39.99 22.24
CA PRO A 348 13.01 39.66 20.89
C PRO A 348 14.09 40.59 20.34
N GLY A 349 14.96 40.02 19.51
CA GLY A 349 15.91 40.76 18.66
C GLY A 349 15.32 41.05 17.28
N THR A 350 15.00 42.32 17.05
CA THR A 350 14.86 42.98 15.75
C THR A 350 16.24 43.25 15.14
N GLU A 351 16.50 42.77 13.93
CA GLU A 351 17.57 43.21 13.00
C GLU A 351 17.40 42.35 11.72
N GLY A 352 17.52 42.81 10.48
CA GLY A 352 17.95 44.07 9.93
C GLY A 352 17.70 44.05 8.41
N ARG A 353 17.66 45.27 7.88
CA ARG A 353 17.32 45.70 6.53
C ARG A 353 18.59 45.80 5.68
N ALA A 354 18.63 45.19 4.49
CA ALA A 354 19.49 45.61 3.36
C ALA A 354 19.07 44.80 2.10
N ALA A 355 18.39 45.36 1.11
CA ALA A 355 18.93 46.19 0.03
C ALA A 355 20.11 45.54 -0.70
N ARG A 356 19.87 45.05 -1.93
CA ARG A 356 20.81 45.12 -3.05
C ARG A 356 20.08 44.89 -4.37
N SER A 357 19.88 46.00 -5.07
CA SER A 357 19.81 46.09 -6.52
C SER A 357 21.06 45.48 -7.14
N ASN A 358 20.93 44.82 -8.29
CA ASN A 358 21.91 44.97 -9.35
C ASN A 358 21.24 44.75 -10.69
N ALA A 359 21.41 45.75 -11.54
CA ALA A 359 21.03 45.79 -12.93
C ALA A 359 22.24 45.45 -13.82
N ARG A 360 21.91 45.14 -15.07
CA ARG A 360 22.73 45.22 -16.32
C ARG A 360 23.55 43.99 -16.73
N PRO A 361 23.89 43.90 -18.04
CA PRO A 361 23.54 44.78 -19.16
C PRO A 361 22.30 44.36 -19.95
#